data_AF-A0A8S9REK8-F1
#
_entry.id   AF-A0A8S9REK8-F1
#
_cell.length_a   1.000
_cell.length_b   1.000
_cell.length_c   1.000
_cell.angle_alpha   90.00
_cell.angle_beta   90.00
_cell.angle_gamma   90.00
#
_symmetry.space_group_name_H-M   'P 1'
#
loop_
_entity.id
_entity.type
_entity.pdbx_description
1 polymer ?
#
loop_
_entity_poly.entity_id
_entity_poly.type
_entity_poly.pdbx_seq_one_letter_code
_entity_poly.pdbx_strand_id
1 'polypeptide(L)'
;WFNTTLNVWRRLLDRDGKQLPFIFHADAKAEYEDGKLVILYMLREKEIYHTVAKSVRCMLVSLHRSGDMICGTVDWSGTMGTVPDSVNFLHCLAVSD
;
A
#
# COMPACT_ATOMS: atom_id res chain seq x y z
N TRP A 1 6.97 -3.85 5.15
CA TRP A 1 8.39 -3.77 4.80
C TRP A 1 8.84 -5.12 4.26
N PHE A 2 9.87 -5.16 3.41
CA PHE A 2 10.34 -6.41 2.81
C PHE A 2 11.45 -7.04 3.66
N ASN A 3 11.23 -8.24 4.18
CA ASN A 3 12.25 -8.99 4.89
C ASN A 3 13.06 -9.80 3.88
N THR A 4 14.27 -9.33 3.59
CA THR A 4 15.18 -9.95 2.61
C THR A 4 15.66 -11.34 3.06
N THR A 5 15.91 -11.54 4.35
CA THR A 5 16.34 -12.84 4.90
C THR A 5 15.30 -13.93 4.68
N LEU A 6 14.02 -13.59 4.84
CA LEU A 6 12.91 -14.52 4.70
C LEU A 6 12.22 -14.44 3.34
N ASN A 7 12.62 -13.48 2.49
CA ASN A 7 12.01 -13.18 1.20
C ASN A 7 10.49 -12.96 1.28
N VAL A 8 10.01 -12.25 2.31
CA VAL A 8 8.57 -12.02 2.54
C VAL A 8 8.25 -10.57 2.90
N TRP A 9 7.08 -10.11 2.48
CA TRP A 9 6.51 -8.84 2.93
C TRP A 9 5.89 -8.98 4.32
N ARG A 10 6.43 -8.24 5.29
CA ARG A 10 5.89 -8.18 6.66
C ARG A 10 4.94 -6.99 6.83
N ARG A 11 3.95 -7.19 7.70
CA ARG A 11 2.94 -6.17 8.08
C ARG A 11 3.63 -5.00 8.77
N LEU A 12 3.12 -3.78 8.54
CA LEU A 12 3.55 -2.61 9.30
C LEU A 12 2.61 -2.39 10.47
N LEU A 13 3.22 -1.94 11.56
CA LEU A 13 2.51 -1.50 12.75
C LEU A 13 2.53 0.04 12.80
N ASP A 14 1.54 0.63 13.43
CA ASP A 14 1.59 2.03 13.84
C ASP A 14 2.44 2.20 15.10
N ARG A 15 2.48 3.41 15.65
CA ARG A 15 3.23 3.73 16.87
C ARG A 15 2.68 3.03 18.12
N ASP A 16 1.40 2.66 18.11
CA ASP A 16 0.74 1.95 19.21
C ASP A 16 0.84 0.41 19.05
N GLY A 17 1.59 -0.06 18.05
CA GLY A 17 1.74 -1.48 17.76
C GLY A 17 0.53 -2.10 17.06
N LYS A 18 -0.44 -1.30 16.61
CA LYS A 18 -1.62 -1.78 15.87
C LYS A 18 -1.30 -1.91 14.40
N GLN A 19 -1.91 -2.88 13.72
CA GLN A 19 -1.68 -3.06 12.29
C GLN A 19 -2.32 -1.92 11.49
N LEU A 20 -1.58 -1.38 10.53
CA LEU A 20 -2.13 -0.41 9.60
C LEU A 20 -3.16 -1.10 8.68
N PRO A 21 -4.44 -0.68 8.69
CA PRO A 21 -5.55 -1.44 8.10
C PRO A 21 -5.50 -1.56 6.57
N PHE A 22 -4.71 -0.74 5.88
CA PHE A 22 -4.66 -0.67 4.41
C PHE A 22 -3.74 -1.73 3.79
N ILE A 23 -2.90 -2.40 4.59
CA ILE A 23 -1.88 -3.34 4.08
C ILE A 23 -2.49 -4.67 3.63
N PHE A 24 -3.71 -4.97 4.05
CA PHE A 24 -4.41 -6.22 3.71
C PHE A 24 -4.84 -6.32 2.24
N HIS A 25 -4.95 -5.19 1.53
CA HIS A 25 -5.44 -5.13 0.15
C HIS A 25 -4.43 -4.51 -0.82
N ALA A 26 -3.15 -4.54 -0.48
CA ALA A 26 -2.12 -3.99 -1.35
C ALA A 26 -1.93 -4.85 -2.61
N ASP A 27 -2.17 -4.26 -3.77
CA ASP A 27 -1.92 -4.87 -5.07
C ASP A 27 -0.42 -4.80 -5.43
N ALA A 28 0.28 -3.75 -4.99
CA ALA A 28 1.72 -3.62 -5.16
C ALA A 28 2.39 -2.89 -3.99
N LYS A 29 3.66 -3.22 -3.76
CA LYS A 29 4.53 -2.56 -2.78
C LYS A 29 5.92 -2.39 -3.37
N ALA A 30 6.49 -1.22 -3.21
CA ALA A 30 7.86 -0.92 -3.63
C ALA A 30 8.54 -0.06 -2.57
N GLU A 31 9.82 -0.33 -2.32
CA GLU A 31 10.65 0.59 -1.55
C GLU A 31 10.90 1.84 -2.39
N TYR A 32 10.82 2.99 -1.74
CA TYR A 32 11.07 4.30 -2.30
C TYR A 32 12.16 4.97 -1.46
N GLU A 33 12.81 5.99 -2.03
CA GLU A 33 13.94 6.69 -1.44
C GLU A 33 13.72 7.04 0.05
N ASP A 34 14.83 7.11 0.79
CA ASP A 34 14.88 7.47 2.21
C ASP A 34 14.10 6.55 3.15
N GLY A 35 14.03 5.25 2.82
CA GLY A 35 13.38 4.26 3.68
C GLY A 35 11.86 4.37 3.69
N LYS A 36 11.29 4.90 2.61
CA LYS A 36 9.85 4.98 2.43
C LYS A 36 9.32 3.76 1.68
N LEU A 37 8.06 3.46 1.89
CA LEU A 37 7.34 2.40 1.20
C LEU A 37 6.18 3.02 0.43
N VAL A 38 6.12 2.73 -0.87
CA VAL A 38 4.96 3.04 -1.70
C VAL A 38 4.07 1.82 -1.75
N ILE A 39 2.77 2.04 -1.53
CA ILE A 39 1.74 1.00 -1.58
C ILE A 39 0.69 1.43 -2.59
N LEU A 40 0.40 0.55 -3.55
CA LEU A 40 -0.67 0.71 -4.52
C LEU A 40 -1.78 -0.29 -4.22
N TYR A 41 -3.03 0.17 -4.24
CA TYR A 41 -4.19 -0.69 -4.04
C TYR A 41 -5.44 -0.15 -4.74
N MET A 42 -6.36 -1.04 -5.09
CA MET A 42 -7.69 -0.67 -5.58
C MET A 42 -8.73 -0.69 -4.46
N LEU A 43 -9.58 0.33 -4.43
CA LEU A 43 -10.76 0.39 -3.57
C LEU A 43 -12.02 0.45 -4.44
N ARG A 44 -12.99 -0.43 -4.17
CA ARG A 44 -14.30 -0.36 -4.83
C ARG A 44 -15.05 0.87 -4.33
N GLU A 45 -15.45 1.74 -5.27
CA GLU A 45 -16.31 2.87 -4.96
C GLU A 45 -17.77 2.39 -5.09
N LYS A 46 -18.58 2.51 -4.02
CA LYS A 46 -19.99 2.13 -4.07
C LYS A 46 -20.81 3.33 -4.54
N GLU A 47 -21.49 3.20 -5.67
CA GLU A 47 -22.76 3.90 -5.88
C GLU A 47 -23.88 3.03 -5.31
N ILE A 48 -24.92 3.69 -4.81
CA ILE A 48 -25.93 3.21 -3.85
C ILE A 48 -26.61 1.87 -4.27
N TYR A 49 -26.49 1.44 -5.54
CA TYR A 49 -27.05 0.17 -6.00
C TYR A 49 -26.12 -0.71 -6.88
N HIS A 50 -24.99 -0.21 -7.40
CA HIS A 50 -24.05 -1.00 -8.21
C HIS A 50 -22.60 -0.47 -8.11
N THR A 51 -21.61 -1.36 -8.11
CA THR A 51 -20.19 -0.97 -8.23
C THR A 51 -19.87 -0.72 -9.70
N VAL A 52 -19.67 0.54 -10.08
CA VAL A 52 -19.36 0.92 -11.48
C VAL A 52 -17.84 1.05 -11.69
N ALA A 53 -17.11 1.46 -10.65
CA ALA A 53 -15.69 1.76 -10.74
C ALA A 53 -14.92 1.41 -9.45
N LYS A 54 -13.60 1.29 -9.60
CA LYS A 54 -12.61 1.22 -8.53
C LYS A 54 -11.73 2.46 -8.58
N SER A 55 -11.38 3.02 -7.43
CA SER A 55 -10.30 3.98 -7.31
C SER A 55 -8.97 3.25 -7.17
N VAL A 56 -7.99 3.64 -7.99
CA VAL A 56 -6.60 3.25 -7.82
C VAL A 56 -6.00 4.24 -6.82
N ARG A 57 -5.59 3.75 -5.66
CA ARG A 57 -5.04 4.56 -4.57
C ARG A 57 -3.57 4.26 -4.36
N CYS A 58 -2.82 5.30 -4.04
CA CYS A 58 -1.40 5.23 -3.70
C CYS A 58 -1.20 5.81 -2.30
N MET A 59 -0.28 5.21 -1.56
CA MET A 59 0.11 5.64 -0.24
C MET A 59 1.63 5.63 -0.12
N LEU A 60 2.18 6.70 0.46
CA LEU A 60 3.58 6.81 0.83
C LEU A 60 3.71 6.67 2.34
N VAL A 61 4.55 5.74 2.79
CA VAL A 61 4.70 5.39 4.20
C VAL A 61 6.17 5.47 4.59
N SER A 62 6.53 6.41 5.47
CA SER A 62 7.85 6.43 6.10
C SER A 62 7.98 5.29 7.09
N LEU A 63 9.09 4.54 6.99
CA LEU A 63 9.41 3.45 7.90
C LEU A 63 10.34 3.95 8.99
N HIS A 64 10.08 3.54 10.23
CA HIS A 64 10.98 3.78 11.36
C HIS A 64 11.08 2.55 12.24
N ARG A 65 12.20 2.42 12.95
CA ARG A 65 12.40 1.35 13.93
C ARG A 65 11.94 1.80 15.31
N SER A 66 11.27 0.91 16.03
CA SER A 66 10.90 1.06 17.43
C SER A 66 11.25 -0.23 18.15
N GLY A 67 12.44 -0.27 18.79
CA GLY A 67 13.06 -1.51 19.25
C GLY A 67 13.25 -2.50 18.08
N ASP A 68 12.74 -3.72 18.25
CA ASP A 68 12.79 -4.78 17.22
C ASP A 68 11.68 -4.68 16.18
N MET A 69 10.77 -3.71 16.32
CA MET A 69 9.64 -3.52 15.40
C MET A 69 9.96 -2.50 14.31
N ILE A 70 9.37 -2.72 13.13
CA ILE A 70 9.34 -1.73 12.06
C ILE A 70 7.93 -1.18 11.97
N CYS A 71 7.82 0.11 12.27
CA CYS A 71 6.59 0.87 12.26
C CYS A 71 6.49 1.73 10.99
N GLY A 72 5.27 2.01 10.55
CA GLY A 72 4.98 2.88 9.42
C GLY A 72 4.26 4.14 9.86
N THR A 73 4.56 5.28 9.23
CA THR A 73 3.78 6.50 9.31
C THR A 73 3.36 6.91 7.90
N VAL A 74 2.06 7.12 7.70
CA VAL A 74 1.53 7.53 6.40
C VAL A 74 1.89 9.01 6.19
N ASP A 75 2.78 9.28 5.23
CA ASP A 75 3.16 10.64 4.88
C ASP A 75 2.15 11.25 3.91
N TRP A 76 1.63 10.41 3.01
CA TRP A 76 0.67 10.83 1.99
C TRP A 76 -0.21 9.66 1.55
N SER A 77 -1.44 9.96 1.18
CA SER A 77 -2.39 9.01 0.59
C SER A 77 -3.31 9.74 -0.38
N GLY A 78 -3.58 9.14 -1.54
CA GLY A 78 -4.46 9.75 -2.53
C GLY A 78 -4.91 8.81 -3.63
N THR A 79 -5.88 9.27 -4.41
CA THR A 79 -6.37 8.57 -5.61
C THR A 79 -5.53 8.97 -6.80
N MET A 80 -4.94 7.99 -7.48
CA MET A 80 -4.15 8.17 -8.71
C MET A 80 -5.03 8.14 -9.97
N GLY A 81 -6.19 7.49 -9.89
CA GLY A 81 -7.14 7.39 -10.99
C GLY A 81 -8.31 6.48 -10.67
N THR A 82 -9.21 6.32 -11.64
CA THR A 82 -10.36 5.42 -11.57
C THR A 82 -10.32 4.43 -12.73
N VAL A 83 -10.74 3.19 -12.46
CA VAL A 83 -10.83 2.11 -13.46
C VAL A 83 -12.20 1.44 -13.35
N PRO A 84 -12.71 0.79 -14.42
CA PRO A 84 -13.92 -0.02 -14.33
C PRO A 84 -13.82 -1.13 -13.28
N ASP A 85 -14.93 -1.52 -12.65
CA ASP A 85 -14.92 -2.58 -11.61
C ASP A 85 -14.43 -3.95 -12.12
N SER A 86 -14.53 -4.20 -13.43
CA SER A 86 -14.03 -5.42 -14.08
C SER A 86 -12.50 -5.50 -14.17
N VAL A 87 -11.77 -4.41 -13.90
CA VAL A 87 -10.31 -4.37 -13.99
C VAL A 87 -9.69 -4.80 -12.67
N ASN A 88 -8.64 -5.61 -12.74
CA ASN A 88 -7.74 -5.87 -11.63
C ASN A 88 -6.28 -5.75 -12.09
N PHE A 89 -5.38 -5.38 -11.17
CA PHE A 89 -3.96 -5.48 -11.40
C PHE A 89 -3.54 -6.95 -11.42
N LEU A 90 -2.80 -7.35 -12.45
CA LEU A 90 -2.18 -8.67 -12.52
C LEU A 90 -0.74 -8.62 -12.02
N HIS A 91 0.05 -7.68 -12.57
CA HIS A 91 1.43 -7.43 -12.20
C HIS A 91 1.68 -5.93 -12.17
N CYS A 92 2.32 -5.45 -11.11
CA CYS A 92 2.77 -4.07 -10.97
C CYS A 92 4.30 -4.08 -10.93
N LEU A 93 4.92 -3.32 -11.82
CA LEU A 93 6.37 -3.21 -11.93
C LEU A 93 6.79 -1.80 -11.54
N ALA A 94 7.77 -1.70 -10.66
CA ALA A 94 8.48 -0.44 -10.45
C ALA A 94 9.36 -0.20 -11.68
N VAL A 95 9.27 1.00 -12.25
CA VAL A 95 10.13 1.45 -13.35
C VAL A 95 11.06 2.52 -12.77
N SER A 96 12.36 2.35 -12.99
CA SER A 96 13.35 3.41 -12.80
C SER A 96 13.58 4.06 -14.16
N ASP A 97 13.79 5.37 -14.15
CA ASP A 97 14.47 6.05 -15.27
C ASP A 97 15.95 5.62 -15.35
#